data_AF-A0A656Y5H5-F1
#
_entry.id   AF-A0A656Y5H5-F1
#
_cell.length_a   1.000
_cell.length_b   1.000
_cell.length_c   1.000
_cell.angle_alpha   90.00
_cell.angle_beta   90.00
_cell.angle_gamma   90.00
#
_symmetry.space_group_name_H-M   'P 1'
#
loop_
_entity.id
_entity.type
_entity.pdbx_description
1 polymer ?
#
loop_
_entity_poly.entity_id
_entity_poly.type
_entity_poly.pdbx_seq_one_letter_code
_entity_poly.pdbx_strand_id
1 'polypeptide(L)' 'MSAIRPAVHPAATIDQRLRQLGTTIRWAPAPLWGSSTREHARYAAYLAGSIIGWTLAGLAMAAIVGRALGLLG' A
#
# COMPACT_ATOMS: atom_id res chain seq x y z
N MET A 1 -28.71 -18.55 31.80
CA MET A 1 -28.77 -18.62 30.32
C MET A 1 -27.91 -17.49 29.77
N SER A 2 -26.74 -17.80 29.19
CA SER A 2 -25.82 -16.80 28.64
C SER A 2 -26.05 -16.66 27.14
N ALA A 3 -26.40 -15.46 26.68
CA ALA A 3 -26.69 -15.19 25.28
C ALA A 3 -25.38 -15.02 24.48
N ILE A 4 -25.10 -15.95 23.56
CA ILE A 4 -24.03 -15.81 22.57
C ILE A 4 -24.50 -14.74 21.57
N ARG A 5 -24.07 -13.49 21.73
CA ARG A 5 -24.25 -12.48 20.68
C ARG A 5 -23.30 -12.82 19.53
N PRO A 6 -23.79 -13.05 18.31
CA PRO A 6 -22.91 -13.14 17.15
C PRO A 6 -22.22 -11.79 17.00
N ALA A 7 -20.89 -11.78 17.11
CA ALA A 7 -20.09 -10.62 16.80
C ALA A 7 -20.19 -10.36 15.29
N VAL A 8 -21.17 -9.56 14.87
CA VAL A 8 -21.24 -9.03 13.51
C VAL A 8 -19.99 -8.20 13.31
N HIS A 9 -18.98 -8.78 12.66
CA HIS A 9 -17.81 -8.03 12.24
C HIS A 9 -18.28 -7.17 11.06
N PRO A 10 -18.37 -5.83 11.20
CA PRO A 10 -18.66 -4.99 10.05
C PRO A 10 -17.60 -5.29 9.00
N ALA A 11 -18.03 -5.64 7.79
CA ALA A 11 -17.13 -5.85 6.68
C ALA A 11 -16.33 -4.56 6.50
N ALA A 12 -15.05 -4.58 6.87
CA ALA A 12 -14.19 -3.42 6.79
C ALA A 12 -14.22 -2.90 5.36
N THR A 13 -14.58 -1.62 5.22
CA THR A 13 -14.56 -0.92 3.94
C THR A 13 -13.16 -1.00 3.32
N ILE A 14 -13.08 -0.94 2.00
CA ILE A 14 -11.81 -1.02 1.26
C ILE A 14 -10.82 0.03 1.81
N ASP A 15 -11.28 1.23 2.10
CA ASP A 15 -10.50 2.29 2.76
C ASP A 15 -9.92 1.89 4.12
N GLN A 16 -10.71 1.23 4.98
CA GLN A 16 -10.20 0.73 6.26
C GLN A 16 -9.15 -0.34 6.06
N ARG A 17 -9.35 -1.26 5.11
CA ARG A 17 -8.36 -2.30 4.79
C ARG A 17 -7.06 -1.68 4.26
N LEU A 18 -7.15 -0.67 3.41
CA LEU A 18 -5.98 0.05 2.88
C LEU A 18 -5.24 0.82 3.98
N ARG A 19 -5.95 1.51 4.89
CA ARG A 19 -5.33 2.16 6.06
C ARG A 19 -4.66 1.14 7.00
N GLN A 20 -5.29 0.00 7.20
CA GLN A 20 -4.75 -1.07 8.04
C GLN A 20 -3.54 -1.77 7.39
N LEU A 21 -3.55 -1.91 6.06
CA LEU A 21 -2.38 -2.35 5.30
C LEU A 21 -1.26 -1.31 5.37
N GLY A 22 -1.55 -0.03 5.16
CA GLY A 22 -0.56 1.03 5.19
C GLY A 22 0.11 1.16 6.56
N THR A 23 -0.66 1.05 7.64
CA THR A 23 -0.12 0.99 9.01
C THR A 23 0.69 -0.28 9.25
N THR A 24 0.23 -1.43 8.76
CA THR A 24 1.00 -2.68 8.85
C THR A 24 2.31 -2.60 8.08
N ILE A 25 2.31 -2.03 6.86
CA ILE A 25 3.50 -1.85 6.03
C ILE A 25 4.46 -0.86 6.66
N ARG A 26 3.96 0.24 7.23
CA ARG A 26 4.77 1.27 7.90
C ARG A 26 5.55 0.71 9.09
N TRP A 27 4.98 -0.26 9.80
CA TRP A 27 5.59 -0.89 10.96
C TRP A 27 6.16 -2.28 10.66
N ALA A 28 6.01 -2.78 9.42
CA ALA A 28 6.62 -4.03 9.02
C ALA A 28 8.11 -3.79 8.77
N PRO A 29 9.02 -4.49 9.47
CA PRO A 29 10.43 -4.44 9.15
C PRO A 29 10.62 -4.80 7.67
N ALA A 30 11.48 -4.05 6.98
CA ALA A 30 11.74 -4.26 5.55
C ALA A 30 12.06 -5.75 5.32
N PRO A 31 11.31 -6.45 4.45
CA PRO A 31 11.51 -7.89 4.26
C PRO A 31 12.93 -8.11 3.71
N LEU A 32 13.75 -8.80 4.49
CA LEU A 32 15.05 -9.28 4.03
C LEU A 32 14.84 -10.47 3.09
N TRP A 33 15.79 -10.68 2.19
CA TRP A 33 15.79 -11.84 1.31
C TRP A 33 16.02 -13.10 2.17
N GLY A 34 14.93 -13.74 2.58
CA GLY A 34 14.95 -14.91 3.45
C GLY A 34 14.90 -16.22 2.66
N SER A 35 15.20 -17.35 3.31
CA SER A 35 15.34 -18.65 2.65
C SER A 35 14.00 -19.29 2.24
N SER A 36 12.87 -18.69 2.63
CA SER A 36 11.52 -19.22 2.37
C SER A 36 10.85 -18.56 1.16
N THR A 37 10.13 -19.36 0.36
CA THR A 37 9.30 -18.88 -0.77
C THR A 37 8.29 -17.80 -0.35
N ARG A 38 7.80 -17.83 0.89
CA ARG A 38 6.87 -16.82 1.41
C ARG A 38 7.54 -15.47 1.67
N GLU A 39 8.81 -15.47 2.03
CA GLU A 39 9.62 -14.25 2.21
C GLU A 39 9.98 -13.64 0.85
N HIS A 40 10.34 -14.48 -0.12
CA HIS A 40 10.54 -14.05 -1.51
C HIS A 40 9.30 -13.37 -2.10
N ALA A 41 8.11 -13.94 -1.88
CA ALA A 41 6.86 -13.33 -2.37
C ALA A 41 6.59 -11.96 -1.73
N ARG A 42 6.88 -11.80 -0.42
CA ARG A 42 6.77 -10.50 0.28
C ARG A 42 7.77 -9.49 -0.26
N TYR A 43 9.02 -9.92 -0.50
CA TYR A 43 10.04 -9.06 -1.07
C TYR A 43 9.68 -8.61 -2.48
N ALA A 44 9.26 -9.54 -3.35
CA ALA A 44 8.84 -9.23 -4.71
C ALA A 44 7.62 -8.28 -4.74
N ALA A 45 6.64 -8.48 -3.86
CA ALA A 45 5.49 -7.59 -3.72
C ALA A 45 5.90 -6.19 -3.25
N TYR A 46 6.83 -6.10 -2.29
CA TYR A 46 7.38 -4.82 -1.83
C TYR A 46 8.12 -4.10 -2.96
N LEU A 47 8.99 -4.80 -3.69
CA LEU A 47 9.76 -4.24 -4.78
C LEU A 47 8.86 -3.76 -5.91
N ALA A 48 7.92 -4.60 -6.37
CA ALA A 48 6.96 -4.24 -7.40
C ALA A 48 6.09 -3.04 -6.96
N GLY A 49 5.60 -3.06 -5.72
CA GLY A 49 4.85 -1.94 -5.15
C GLY A 49 5.67 -0.64 -5.08
N SER A 50 6.95 -0.73 -4.72
CA SER A 50 7.86 0.42 -4.67
C SER A 50 8.13 0.99 -6.06
N ILE A 51 8.42 0.14 -7.05
CA ILE A 51 8.63 0.56 -8.45
C ILE A 51 7.37 1.27 -8.97
N ILE A 52 6.19 0.68 -8.77
CA ILE A 52 4.92 1.28 -9.19
C ILE A 52 4.70 2.63 -8.48
N GLY A 53 4.91 2.68 -7.16
CA GLY A 53 4.76 3.91 -6.37
C GLY A 53 5.65 5.04 -6.88
N TRP A 54 6.94 4.75 -7.08
CA TRP A 54 7.89 5.74 -7.61
C TRP A 54 7.61 6.14 -9.05
N THR A 55 7.17 5.21 -9.90
CA THR A 55 6.78 5.50 -11.28
C THR A 55 5.59 6.46 -11.32
N LEU A 56 4.54 6.19 -10.52
CA LEU A 56 3.37 7.06 -10.42
C LEU A 56 3.73 8.44 -9.83
N ALA A 57 4.62 8.48 -8.84
CA ALA A 57 5.11 9.74 -8.28
C ALA A 57 5.87 10.57 -9.33
N GLY A 58 6.73 9.94 -10.13
CA GLY A 58 7.44 10.60 -11.23
C GLY A 58 6.49 11.13 -12.31
N LEU A 59 5.51 10.32 -12.72
CA LEU A 59 4.45 10.73 -13.66
C LEU A 59 3.64 11.92 -13.12
N ALA A 60 3.24 11.88 -11.86
CA ALA A 60 2.52 12.97 -11.21
C ALA A 60 3.35 14.26 -11.20
N MET A 61 4.65 14.16 -10.85
CA MET A 61 5.55 15.32 -10.87
C MET A 61 5.71 15.89 -12.28
N ALA A 62 5.90 15.04 -13.30
CA ALA A 62 5.99 15.45 -14.69
C ALA A 62 4.70 16.15 -15.16
N ALA A 63 3.53 15.63 -14.78
CA ALA A 63 2.25 16.24 -15.09
C ALA A 63 2.07 17.61 -14.42
N ILE A 64 2.49 17.76 -13.15
CA ILE A 64 2.46 19.04 -12.43
C ILE A 64 3.37 20.06 -13.13
N VAL A 65 4.59 19.67 -13.50
CA VAL A 65 5.53 20.55 -14.21
C VAL A 65 4.96 20.95 -15.57
N GLY A 66 4.43 20.01 -16.35
CA GLY A 66 3.80 20.30 -17.64
C GLY A 66 2.61 21.26 -17.50
N ARG A 67 1.78 21.08 -16.48
CA ARG A 67 0.69 22.01 -16.15
C ARG A 67 1.20 23.39 -15.77
N ALA A 68 2.22 23.48 -14.92
CA ALA A 68 2.79 24.76 -14.50
C ALA A 68 3.37 25.54 -15.68
N LEU A 69 4.11 24.86 -16.56
CA LEU A 69 4.67 25.46 -17.77
C LEU A 69 3.58 25.91 -18.75
N GLY A 70 2.54 25.09 -18.93
CA GLY A 70 1.40 25.45 -19.79
C GLY A 70 0.51 26.57 -19.23
N LEU A 71 0.66 26.95 -17.96
CA LEU A 71 -0.01 28.12 -17.36
C LEU A 71 0.83 29.39 -17.46
N LEU A 72 2.13 29.27 -17.76
CA LEU A 72 3.08 30.38 -17.81
C LEU A 72 3.39 30.86 -19.24
N GLY A 73 3.04 30.07 -20.27
CA GLY A 73 3.12 30.43 -21.68
C GLY A 73 1.76 30.76 -22.27
#